data_AF-A0A520I4V0-F1
#
_entry.id   AF-A0A520I4V0-F1
#
_cell.length_a   1.000
_cell.length_b   1.000
_cell.length_c   1.000
_cell.angle_alpha   90.00
_cell.angle_beta   90.00
_cell.angle_gamma   90.00
#
_symmetry.space_group_name_H-M   'P 1'
#
loop_
_entity.id
_entity.type
_entity.pdbx_description
1 polymer ?
#
loop_
_entity_poly.entity_id
_entity_poly.type
_entity_poly.pdbx_seq_one_letter_code
_entity_poly.pdbx_strand_id
1 'polypeptide(L)'
;MSGRTVPEGLARLPWKVILLVIAIGVFGQVVLYSAAGGSFSPWAKSQGLRFFVLLAGAVAISLVPERAWKTGALPTYALILIALVLVELLGAIKGGSQRWLDLGFIRLQ
;
A
#
# COMPACT_ATOMS: atom_id res chain seq x y z
N MET A 1 -11.57 -27.55 -26.09
CA MET A 1 -12.26 -26.93 -24.94
C MET A 1 -11.28 -26.83 -23.77
N SER A 2 -10.43 -25.80 -23.74
CA SER A 2 -9.53 -25.60 -22.59
C SER A 2 -10.27 -24.77 -21.54
N GLY A 3 -10.75 -25.44 -20.50
CA GLY A 3 -11.25 -24.77 -19.31
C GLY A 3 -10.13 -23.93 -18.72
N ARG A 4 -10.24 -22.60 -18.80
CA ARG A 4 -9.37 -21.72 -18.03
C ARG A 4 -9.72 -21.93 -16.56
N THR A 5 -8.84 -22.59 -15.83
CA THR A 5 -8.91 -22.81 -14.38
C THR A 5 -8.74 -21.52 -13.57
N VAL A 6 -8.49 -20.38 -14.23
CA VAL A 6 -8.24 -19.09 -13.59
C VAL A 6 -9.41 -18.13 -13.84
N PRO A 7 -9.98 -17.48 -12.79
CA PRO A 7 -11.02 -16.47 -12.95
C PRO A 7 -10.56 -15.35 -13.89
N GLU A 8 -11.43 -14.90 -14.80
CA GLU A 8 -11.06 -13.93 -15.85
C GLU A 8 -10.51 -12.60 -15.30
N GLY A 9 -10.99 -12.16 -14.14
CA GLY A 9 -10.48 -10.94 -13.48
C GLY A 9 -9.01 -11.06 -13.05
N LEU A 10 -8.59 -12.24 -12.58
CA LEU A 10 -7.20 -12.48 -12.16
C LEU A 10 -6.27 -12.66 -13.37
N ALA A 11 -6.76 -13.29 -14.43
CA ALA A 11 -5.98 -13.51 -15.64
C ALA A 11 -5.64 -12.19 -16.38
N ARG A 12 -6.45 -11.14 -16.23
CA ARG A 12 -6.27 -9.83 -16.86
C ARG A 12 -5.28 -8.90 -16.14
N LEU A 13 -4.84 -9.27 -14.94
CA LEU A 13 -3.90 -8.45 -14.19
C LEU A 13 -2.56 -8.33 -14.93
N PRO A 14 -1.86 -7.18 -14.79
CA PRO A 14 -0.55 -6.98 -15.42
C PRO A 14 0.53 -7.79 -14.67
N TRP A 15 0.52 -9.11 -14.84
CA TRP A 15 1.37 -10.05 -14.12
C TRP A 15 2.87 -9.73 -14.22
N LYS A 16 3.33 -9.21 -15.36
CA LYS A 16 4.73 -8.75 -15.53
C LYS A 16 5.09 -7.67 -14.50
N VAL A 17 4.21 -6.69 -14.31
CA VAL A 17 4.44 -5.58 -13.35
C VAL A 17 4.34 -6.11 -11.92
N ILE A 18 3.34 -6.94 -11.63
CA ILE A 18 3.15 -7.52 -10.30
C ILE A 18 4.38 -8.34 -9.89
N LEU A 19 4.88 -9.20 -10.78
CA LEU A 19 6.08 -10.01 -10.52
C LEU A 19 7.33 -9.15 -10.31
N LEU A 20 7.48 -8.05 -11.07
CA LEU A 20 8.58 -7.10 -10.85
C LEU A 20 8.47 -6.41 -9.49
N VAL A 21 7.28 -5.98 -9.09
CA VAL A 21 7.04 -5.37 -7.78
C VAL A 21 7.33 -6.36 -6.66
N ILE A 22 6.92 -7.63 -6.80
CA ILE A 22 7.25 -8.70 -5.86
C ILE A 22 8.76 -8.91 -5.80
N ALA A 23 9.45 -8.97 -6.94
CA ALA A 23 10.90 -9.16 -6.97
C ALA A 23 11.65 -8.03 -6.23
N ILE A 24 11.28 -6.77 -6.49
CA ILE A 24 11.87 -5.62 -5.80
C ILE A 24 11.54 -5.64 -4.30
N GLY A 25 10.28 -5.96 -3.95
CA GLY A 25 9.85 -6.06 -2.55
C GLY A 25 10.59 -7.14 -1.76
N VAL A 26 10.75 -8.33 -2.35
CA VAL A 26 11.52 -9.44 -1.75
C VAL A 26 13.00 -9.09 -1.66
N PHE A 27 13.57 -8.47 -2.68
CA PHE A 27 14.96 -8.01 -2.64
C PHE A 27 15.19 -7.00 -1.50
N GLY A 28 14.33 -6.00 -1.38
CA GLY A 28 14.37 -5.06 -0.24
C GLY A 28 14.23 -5.76 1.10
N GLN A 29 13.50 -6.87 1.15
CA GLN A 29 13.35 -7.67 2.37
C GLN A 29 14.64 -8.40 2.76
N VAL A 30 15.36 -8.96 1.77
CA VAL A 30 16.70 -9.53 1.97
C VAL A 30 17.67 -8.47 2.47
N VAL A 31 17.61 -7.25 1.92
CA VAL A 31 18.46 -6.13 2.37
C VAL A 31 18.18 -5.77 3.83
N LEU A 32 16.91 -5.68 4.25
CA LEU A 32 16.55 -5.41 5.63
C LEU A 32 17.00 -6.52 6.59
N TYR A 33 16.87 -7.79 6.18
CA TYR A 33 17.39 -8.92 6.94
C TYR A 33 18.91 -8.83 7.12
N SER A 34 19.63 -8.45 6.05
CA SER A 34 21.07 -8.24 6.11
C SER A 34 21.45 -7.07 7.03
N ALA A 35 20.73 -5.95 6.96
CA ALA A 35 20.97 -4.78 7.82
C ALA A 35 20.69 -5.07 9.30
N ALA A 36 19.82 -6.03 9.59
CA ALA A 36 19.51 -6.50 10.94
C ALA A 36 20.50 -7.54 11.51
N GLY A 37 21.61 -7.81 10.83
CA GLY A 37 22.60 -8.80 11.27
C GLY A 37 22.07 -10.24 11.24
N GLY A 38 21.13 -10.54 10.34
CA GLY A 38 20.52 -11.88 10.24
C GLY A 38 19.31 -12.10 11.16
N SER A 39 18.80 -11.04 11.80
CA SER A 39 17.53 -11.12 12.54
C SER A 39 16.35 -10.75 11.65
N PHE A 40 15.32 -11.61 11.63
CA PHE A 40 14.04 -11.32 10.97
C PHE A 40 13.22 -10.23 11.69
N SER A 41 13.59 -9.89 12.92
CA SER A 41 12.96 -8.87 13.76
C SER A 41 13.93 -7.70 13.99
N PRO A 42 13.49 -6.43 13.97
CA PRO A 42 12.08 -5.96 13.91
C PRO A 42 11.61 -5.48 12.52
N TRP A 43 12.54 -5.15 11.62
CA TRP A 43 12.20 -4.45 10.37
C TRP A 43 11.70 -5.39 9.28
N ALA A 44 12.34 -6.56 9.15
CA ALA A 44 12.02 -7.46 8.06
C ALA A 44 10.60 -8.04 8.15
N LYS A 45 10.22 -8.51 9.34
CA LYS A 45 8.86 -8.99 9.61
C LYS A 45 7.78 -7.94 9.37
N SER A 46 7.96 -6.72 9.89
CA SER A 46 6.96 -5.65 9.77
C SER A 46 6.81 -5.16 8.33
N GLN A 47 7.91 -5.01 7.60
CA GLN A 47 7.88 -4.63 6.19
C GLN A 47 7.27 -5.73 5.31
N GLY A 48 7.60 -7.00 5.55
CA GLY A 48 7.04 -8.13 4.80
C GLY A 48 5.52 -8.22 4.96
N LEU A 49 5.01 -8.14 6.19
CA LEU A 49 3.57 -8.15 6.44
C LEU A 49 2.86 -6.99 5.73
N ARG A 50 3.38 -5.76 5.86
CA ARG A 50 2.80 -4.58 5.18
C ARG A 50 2.81 -4.73 3.67
N PHE A 51 3.91 -5.24 3.09
CA PHE A 51 4.02 -5.46 1.66
C PHE A 51 2.94 -6.41 1.13
N PHE A 52 2.78 -7.59 1.74
CA PHE A 52 1.78 -8.55 1.27
C PHE A 52 0.33 -8.09 1.52
N VAL A 53 0.06 -7.40 2.63
CA VAL A 53 -1.25 -6.81 2.90
C VAL A 53 -1.60 -5.74 1.86
N LEU A 54 -0.67 -4.83 1.56
CA LEU A 54 -0.88 -3.78 0.55
C LEU A 54 -0.95 -4.34 -0.87
N LEU A 55 -0.19 -5.39 -1.18
CA LEU A 55 -0.27 -6.08 -2.46
C LEU A 55 -1.64 -6.75 -2.66
N ALA A 56 -2.14 -7.45 -1.64
CA ALA A 56 -3.48 -8.02 -1.66
C ALA A 56 -4.55 -6.92 -1.78
N GLY A 57 -4.37 -5.81 -1.07
CA GLY A 57 -5.23 -4.63 -1.18
C GLY A 57 -5.23 -4.03 -2.60
N ALA A 58 -4.08 -3.92 -3.25
CA ALA A 58 -3.97 -3.42 -4.62
C ALA A 58 -4.70 -4.33 -5.62
N VAL A 59 -4.60 -5.66 -5.45
CA VAL A 59 -5.36 -6.61 -6.26
C VAL A 59 -6.87 -6.46 -5.99
N ALA A 60 -7.30 -6.33 -4.74
CA ALA A 60 -8.72 -6.12 -4.41
C ALA A 60 -9.26 -4.81 -5.02
N ILE A 61 -8.50 -3.72 -4.93
CA ILE A 61 -8.81 -2.42 -5.55
C ILE A 61 -8.96 -2.55 -7.07
N SER A 62 -8.12 -3.38 -7.72
CA SER A 62 -8.20 -3.60 -9.17
C SER A 62 -9.49 -4.30 -9.63
N LEU A 63 -10.20 -4.98 -8.72
CA LEU A 63 -11.49 -5.62 -9.00
C LEU A 63 -12.66 -4.61 -8.91
N VAL A 64 -12.42 -3.41 -8.40
CA VAL A 64 -13.44 -2.37 -8.26
C VAL A 64 -13.71 -1.73 -9.64
N PRO A 65 -14.97 -1.64 -10.09
CA PRO A 65 -15.29 -1.09 -11.40
C PRO A 65 -14.94 0.39 -11.51
N GLU A 66 -14.51 0.81 -12.70
CA GLU A 66 -14.13 2.20 -13.01
C GLU A 66 -15.20 3.23 -12.62
N ARG A 67 -16.48 2.86 -12.73
CA ARG A 67 -17.62 3.73 -12.35
C ARG A 67 -17.55 4.17 -10.90
N ALA A 68 -17.17 3.28 -9.98
CA ALA A 68 -17.06 3.60 -8.55
C ALA A 68 -15.98 4.66 -8.31
N TRP A 69 -14.85 4.56 -9.01
CA TRP A 69 -13.77 5.55 -8.96
C TRP A 69 -14.22 6.90 -9.53
N LYS A 70 -14.95 6.91 -10.64
CA LYS A 70 -15.48 8.14 -11.25
C LYS A 70 -16.45 8.88 -10.32
N THR A 71 -17.39 8.16 -9.71
CA THR A 71 -18.35 8.77 -8.77
C THR A 71 -17.69 9.17 -7.45
N GLY A 72 -16.68 8.41 -7.00
CA GLY A 72 -15.94 8.69 -5.78
C GLY A 72 -14.90 9.81 -5.89
N ALA A 73 -14.52 10.22 -7.11
CA ALA A 73 -13.44 11.18 -7.33
C ALA A 73 -13.61 12.51 -6.57
N LEU A 74 -14.79 13.15 -6.70
CA LEU A 74 -15.08 14.41 -6.01
C LEU A 74 -15.17 14.25 -4.48
N PRO A 75 -15.92 13.28 -3.93
CA PRO A 75 -15.92 13.01 -2.50
C PRO A 75 -14.53 12.72 -1.92
N THR A 76 -13.73 11.89 -2.59
CA THR A 76 -12.37 11.55 -2.15
C THR A 76 -11.45 12.76 -2.21
N TYR A 77 -11.58 13.61 -3.23
CA TYR A 77 -10.83 14.87 -3.30
C TYR A 77 -11.15 15.80 -2.12
N ALA A 78 -12.44 16.00 -1.82
CA ALA A 78 -12.86 16.78 -0.66
C ALA A 78 -12.34 16.20 0.66
N LEU A 79 -12.38 14.86 0.81
CA LEU A 79 -11.82 14.17 1.96
C LEU A 79 -10.31 14.42 2.12
N ILE A 80 -9.55 14.40 1.03
CA ILE A 80 -8.11 14.71 1.05
C ILE A 80 -7.87 16.16 1.46
N LEU A 81 -8.66 17.12 0.96
CA LEU A 81 -8.55 18.52 1.39
C LEU A 81 -8.81 18.70 2.88
N ILE A 82 -9.82 18.00 3.42
CA ILE A 82 -10.10 17.99 4.86
C ILE A 82 -8.90 17.39 5.62
N ALA A 83 -8.34 16.27 5.13
CA ALA A 83 -7.17 15.66 5.76
C ALA A 83 -5.96 16.61 5.78
N LEU A 84 -5.74 17.41 4.73
CA LEU A 84 -4.68 18.41 4.70
C LEU A 84 -4.89 19.49 5.78
N VAL A 85 -6.12 19.99 5.95
CA VAL A 85 -6.43 20.92 7.04
C VAL A 85 -6.21 20.26 8.41
N LEU A 86 -6.60 18.99 8.57
CA LEU A 86 -6.37 18.25 9.81
C LEU A 86 -4.89 18.05 10.13
N VAL A 87 -4.03 17.84 9.12
CA VAL A 87 -2.57 17.76 9.32
C VAL A 87 -2.01 19.08 9.85
N GLU A 88 -2.51 20.23 9.41
CA GLU A 88 -2.07 21.53 9.95
C GLU A 88 -2.54 21.73 11.39
N LEU A 89 -3.77 21.31 11.72
CA LEU A 89 -4.36 21.50 13.05
C LEU A 89 -3.84 20.51 14.11
N LEU A 90 -3.66 19.24 13.71
CA LEU A 90 -3.39 18.11 14.60
C LEU A 90 -2.09 17.36 14.27
N GLY A 91 -1.36 17.78 13.24
CA GLY A 91 -0.19 17.06 12.76
C GLY A 91 0.93 17.04 13.79
N ALA A 92 1.53 15.87 13.98
CA ALA A 92 2.67 15.71 14.88
C ALA A 92 3.94 16.28 14.22
N ILE A 93 4.67 17.15 14.93
CA ILE A 93 5.98 17.62 14.49
C ILE A 93 6.99 16.47 14.66
N LYS A 94 7.46 15.89 13.56
CA LYS A 94 8.60 14.94 13.55
C LYS A 94 9.64 15.42 12.54
N GLY A 95 10.85 15.70 13.02
CA GLY A 95 11.95 16.16 12.16
C GLY A 95 11.85 17.61 11.67
N GLY A 96 11.09 18.47 12.37
CA GLY A 96 11.01 19.92 12.08
C GLY A 96 9.87 20.35 11.13
N SER A 97 8.98 19.44 10.71
CA SER A 97 7.83 19.76 9.84
C SER A 97 6.60 18.91 10.24
N GLN A 98 5.41 19.53 10.25
CA GLN A 98 4.13 18.82 10.41
C GLN A 98 3.73 18.23 9.07
N ARG A 99 3.81 16.90 8.92
CA ARG A 99 3.42 16.18 7.68
C ARG A 99 2.67 14.88 7.95
N TRP A 100 2.54 14.50 9.20
CA TRP A 100 1.99 13.22 9.60
C TRP A 100 0.82 13.43 10.54
N LEU A 101 -0.32 12.84 10.20
CA LEU A 101 -1.45 12.69 11.10
C LEU A 101 -1.28 11.37 11.87
N ASP A 102 -1.06 11.46 13.18
CA ASP A 102 -0.94 10.29 14.04
C ASP A 102 -2.32 9.92 14.60
N LEU A 103 -2.93 8.86 14.03
CA LEU A 103 -4.24 8.35 14.46
C LEU A 103 -4.11 7.30 15.59
N GLY A 104 -2.91 7.13 16.17
CA GLY A 104 -2.61 6.19 17.24
C GLY A 104 -2.29 4.77 16.74
N PHE A 105 -3.06 4.22 15.79
CA PHE A 105 -2.81 2.90 15.20
C PHE A 105 -2.09 2.95 13.85
N ILE A 106 -2.25 4.04 13.11
CA ILE A 106 -1.60 4.29 11.82
C ILE A 106 -1.16 5.76 11.77
N ARG A 107 -0.04 5.98 11.08
CA ARG A 107 0.41 7.33 10.73
C ARG A 107 0.11 7.56 9.27
N LEU A 108 -0.76 8.52 8.99
CA LEU A 108 -1.14 8.93 7.64
C LEU A 108 -0.29 10.13 7.26
N GLN A 109 0.14 10.19 5.99
CA GLN A 109 0.85 11.32 5.40
C GLN A 109 -0.01 11.94 4.32
#